data_AF-A0A2T6F9S3-F1
#
_entry.id   AF-A0A2T6F9S3-F1
#
_cell.length_a   1.000
_cell.length_b   1.000
_cell.length_c   1.000
_cell.angle_alpha   90.00
_cell.angle_beta   90.00
_cell.angle_gamma   90.00
#
_symmetry.space_group_name_H-M   'P 1'
#
loop_
_entity.id
_entity.type
_entity.pdbx_description
1 polymer ?
#
loop_
_entity_poly.entity_id
_entity_poly.type
_entity_poly.pdbx_seq_one_letter_code
_entity_poly.pdbx_strand_id
1 'polypeptide(L)'
;MKLTNIIKRKYWQQGILRRAVMVGGLCIFSALCALPASAQNRSPVQGNPLDALPKPEAVPSAPMTINIQPQAVDPALEKLLASHLVPSRFQIAGVTALPFDQIAALFAPFAQRDTTVAELLTAANKVTAMYREHGYPLSFAFIPAQSFEGNVVVVTVVEGYVKTVKVEGNPGNGEERLKAIAEQLKQGRPLRQETFERVAGILSLQPGVQIVANVPPPTTTDGGTDMILTVKRKPITAGVGADYRQPGIRGLLTASANGLTPLGEQVTVSTLQPSGPLHEKFYAINYVQPIGVNGMLAKVNWSDYRSQPESQSLTNDQFEARYQTKTVRVGAALSYPVILDSTHNLTVTGGVYAAENGQTFTRSVPTTPMSVEISSQVRVLSAEASWTAVKVSPDKLQQTRQIAVGLYKGIDGLGASRENSKVDLGFTRATLQVAQSNQLPGGFGIAFAASAQQSSNILPTSEQIGFGGKLFGLAYPVGELAGDKGWGISAEINRLFPISTTYLKTVQPYLLVDHSRVYSNAGSLTHDTLGSIAIGTRFSDGRYYTLDLSLAKPVADKPFNTTSRSPRVNAIYSYQME
;
A
#
# COMPACT_ATOMS: atom_id res chain seq x y z
N MET A 1 -34.88 50.72 58.05
CA MET A 1 -34.22 50.57 59.36
C MET A 1 -34.73 49.29 60.02
N LYS A 2 -33.84 48.35 60.37
CA LYS A 2 -34.02 47.17 61.28
C LYS A 2 -35.15 46.13 61.03
N LEU A 3 -34.89 44.90 61.51
CA LEU A 3 -35.80 43.77 61.85
C LEU A 3 -36.54 43.10 60.64
N THR A 4 -36.25 41.89 60.14
CA THR A 4 -35.75 40.58 60.66
C THR A 4 -36.85 39.64 61.20
N ASN A 5 -37.23 38.57 60.46
CA ASN A 5 -37.20 37.15 60.90
C ASN A 5 -37.95 36.09 60.03
N ILE A 6 -37.27 34.95 59.81
CA ILE A 6 -37.73 33.53 59.89
C ILE A 6 -38.95 33.02 59.07
N ILE A 7 -38.61 32.39 57.93
CA ILE A 7 -38.94 30.99 57.50
C ILE A 7 -40.24 30.33 58.01
N LYS A 8 -41.12 29.92 57.07
CA LYS A 8 -41.76 28.58 57.07
C LYS A 8 -42.12 28.07 55.66
N ARG A 9 -42.52 26.79 55.57
CA ARG A 9 -42.46 25.91 54.37
C ARG A 9 -43.81 25.71 53.63
N LYS A 10 -43.69 25.20 52.39
CA LYS A 10 -44.60 24.34 51.57
C LYS A 10 -45.62 24.98 50.59
N TYR A 11 -45.23 24.87 49.30
CA TYR A 11 -45.93 24.19 48.18
C TYR A 11 -47.24 24.69 47.51
N TRP A 12 -47.19 24.51 46.18
CA TRP A 12 -48.26 24.26 45.17
C TRP A 12 -48.89 25.43 44.38
N GLN A 13 -48.59 25.40 43.07
CA GLN A 13 -49.32 25.88 41.86
C GLN A 13 -50.06 27.23 41.84
N GLN A 14 -49.74 28.08 40.85
CA GLN A 14 -50.59 28.32 39.65
C GLN A 14 -49.94 29.32 38.63
N GLY A 15 -50.48 29.37 37.40
CA GLY A 15 -50.02 30.21 36.27
C GLY A 15 -48.86 29.59 35.46
N ILE A 16 -48.68 29.80 34.15
CA ILE A 16 -49.24 30.75 33.15
C ILE A 16 -48.84 30.18 31.74
N LEU A 17 -49.51 30.33 30.58
CA LEU A 17 -50.80 30.93 30.15
C LEU A 17 -51.11 30.55 28.67
N ARG A 18 -52.39 30.45 28.25
CA ARG A 18 -52.94 30.38 26.84
C ARG A 18 -52.71 29.06 26.05
N ARG A 19 -53.77 28.40 25.54
CA ARG A 19 -54.51 28.59 24.24
C ARG A 19 -53.66 28.31 22.99
N ALA A 20 -54.12 27.62 21.92
CA ALA A 20 -55.28 26.76 21.61
C ALA A 20 -54.97 26.07 20.24
N VAL A 21 -55.76 25.25 19.53
CA VAL A 21 -57.18 24.80 19.55
C VAL A 21 -57.20 23.30 19.14
N MET A 22 -58.33 22.58 19.26
CA MET A 22 -58.55 21.24 18.65
C MET A 22 -59.87 21.22 17.87
N VAL A 23 -59.87 20.66 16.65
CA VAL A 23 -61.06 20.28 15.87
C VAL A 23 -60.77 18.96 15.16
N GLY A 24 -61.71 18.02 15.22
CA GLY A 24 -61.70 16.78 14.41
C GLY A 24 -62.98 16.67 13.59
N GLY A 25 -62.92 15.97 12.46
CA GLY A 25 -64.05 15.70 11.57
C GLY A 25 -63.74 14.51 10.67
N LEU A 26 -64.72 13.62 10.45
CA LEU A 26 -64.50 12.28 9.89
C LEU A 26 -65.44 12.03 8.70
N CYS A 27 -64.87 11.69 7.52
CA CYS A 27 -65.53 11.04 6.38
C CYS A 27 -64.44 10.23 5.63
N ILE A 28 -64.39 8.90 5.68
CA ILE A 28 -65.24 7.89 5.02
C ILE A 28 -64.83 7.60 3.56
N PHE A 29 -64.22 6.41 3.40
CA PHE A 29 -64.16 5.53 2.22
C PHE A 29 -64.01 6.09 0.79
N SER A 30 -62.84 5.83 0.21
CA SER A 30 -62.72 5.35 -1.18
C SER A 30 -61.47 4.47 -1.34
N ALA A 31 -61.62 3.16 -1.20
CA ALA A 31 -60.52 2.20 -1.42
C ALA A 31 -60.58 1.66 -2.85
N LEU A 32 -59.52 1.84 -3.64
CA LEU A 32 -59.32 1.10 -4.88
C LEU A 32 -57.81 0.93 -5.17
N CYS A 33 -57.37 -0.33 -5.26
CA CYS A 33 -56.14 -0.78 -5.91
C CYS A 33 -54.87 0.08 -5.77
N ALA A 34 -54.39 0.27 -4.54
CA ALA A 34 -52.94 0.32 -4.33
C ALA A 34 -52.37 -1.06 -4.68
N LEU A 35 -51.79 -1.21 -5.87
CA LEU A 35 -51.01 -2.41 -6.21
C LEU A 35 -49.89 -2.55 -5.18
N PRO A 36 -49.69 -3.74 -4.57
CA PRO A 36 -48.44 -3.99 -3.87
C PRO A 36 -47.32 -3.95 -4.92
N ALA A 37 -46.54 -2.89 -4.90
CA ALA A 37 -45.24 -2.89 -5.55
C ALA A 37 -44.38 -3.90 -4.80
N SER A 38 -44.41 -5.16 -5.25
CA SER A 38 -43.60 -6.25 -4.73
C SER A 38 -42.12 -5.94 -4.92
N ALA A 39 -41.55 -5.19 -3.99
CA ALA A 39 -40.14 -4.94 -3.88
C ALA A 39 -39.44 -6.29 -3.72
N GLN A 40 -38.93 -6.83 -4.83
CA GLN A 40 -38.22 -8.11 -4.83
C GLN A 40 -37.04 -8.00 -3.86
N ASN A 41 -37.04 -8.82 -2.82
CA ASN A 41 -36.03 -8.79 -1.77
C ASN A 41 -34.68 -9.30 -2.29
N ARG A 42 -33.93 -8.42 -2.97
CA ARG A 42 -32.61 -8.75 -3.51
C ARG A 42 -31.58 -8.85 -2.39
N SER A 43 -31.13 -10.09 -2.18
CA SER A 43 -29.79 -10.51 -1.74
C SER A 43 -29.63 -12.01 -2.03
N PRO A 44 -28.40 -12.53 -2.25
CA PRO A 44 -27.12 -11.87 -2.02
C PRO A 44 -26.46 -11.38 -3.31
N VAL A 45 -25.95 -10.15 -3.31
CA VAL A 45 -25.00 -9.70 -4.33
C VAL A 45 -23.59 -9.94 -3.77
N GLN A 46 -23.01 -11.10 -4.08
CA GLN A 46 -21.58 -11.33 -3.85
C GLN A 46 -20.80 -10.64 -4.97
N GLY A 47 -19.86 -9.75 -4.62
CA GLY A 47 -19.03 -9.03 -5.60
C GLY A 47 -17.91 -9.88 -6.17
N ASN A 48 -16.90 -9.23 -6.76
CA ASN A 48 -15.73 -9.90 -7.32
C ASN A 48 -15.08 -10.87 -6.30
N PRO A 49 -15.15 -12.21 -6.50
CA PRO A 49 -14.66 -13.17 -5.52
C PRO A 49 -13.13 -13.15 -5.38
N LEU A 50 -12.42 -12.62 -6.38
CA LEU A 50 -10.95 -12.49 -6.36
C LEU A 50 -10.47 -11.46 -5.32
N ASP A 51 -11.31 -10.47 -4.96
CA ASP A 51 -10.99 -9.51 -3.89
C ASP A 51 -11.17 -10.11 -2.49
N ALA A 52 -11.94 -11.20 -2.37
CA ALA A 52 -12.20 -11.94 -1.13
C ALA A 52 -11.15 -13.00 -0.77
N LEU A 53 -10.06 -13.07 -1.54
CA LEU A 53 -8.96 -14.02 -1.33
C LEU A 53 -7.99 -13.54 -0.23
N PRO A 54 -7.44 -14.45 0.61
CA PRO A 54 -6.35 -14.12 1.51
C PRO A 54 -5.14 -13.59 0.73
N LYS A 55 -4.51 -12.51 1.21
CA LYS A 55 -3.28 -11.97 0.63
C LYS A 55 -2.15 -12.15 1.66
N PRO A 56 -1.00 -12.75 1.30
CA PRO A 56 0.14 -12.81 2.21
C PRO A 56 0.55 -11.40 2.61
N GLU A 57 0.69 -11.14 3.92
CA GLU A 57 1.18 -9.85 4.39
C GLU A 57 2.69 -9.78 4.10
N ALA A 58 3.08 -8.82 3.26
CA ALA A 58 4.47 -8.65 2.88
C ALA A 58 5.30 -8.24 4.10
N VAL A 59 6.29 -9.06 4.46
CA VAL A 59 7.25 -8.74 5.51
C VAL A 59 7.93 -7.40 5.16
N PRO A 60 7.96 -6.41 6.07
CA PRO A 60 8.55 -5.10 5.77
C PRO A 60 10.02 -5.24 5.36
N SER A 61 10.32 -4.93 4.09
CA SER A 61 11.71 -4.84 3.62
C SER A 61 12.46 -3.80 4.45
N ALA A 62 13.63 -4.18 4.97
CA ALA A 62 14.49 -3.26 5.70
C ALA A 62 14.85 -2.06 4.81
N PRO A 63 14.83 -0.82 5.34
CA PRO A 63 15.20 0.36 4.57
C PRO A 63 16.67 0.29 4.17
N MET A 64 17.01 0.83 2.99
CA MET A 64 18.39 0.94 2.54
C MET A 64 19.15 1.95 3.41
N THR A 65 19.90 1.45 4.40
CA THR A 65 20.78 2.27 5.24
C THR A 65 22.05 2.65 4.48
N ILE A 66 22.09 3.90 4.00
CA ILE A 66 23.33 4.54 3.51
C ILE A 66 24.24 4.76 4.73
N ASN A 67 25.08 3.77 5.04
CA ASN A 67 25.94 3.80 6.21
C ASN A 67 27.27 4.51 5.92
N ILE A 68 27.24 5.84 5.92
CA ILE A 68 28.46 6.66 5.86
C ILE A 68 29.22 6.46 7.18
N GLN A 69 30.18 5.52 7.21
CA GLN A 69 31.07 5.35 8.34
C GLN A 69 31.95 6.60 8.52
N PRO A 70 31.90 7.30 9.66
CA PRO A 70 32.93 8.26 10.01
C PRO A 70 34.22 7.49 10.29
N GLN A 71 35.31 7.83 9.61
CA GLN A 71 36.62 7.32 10.01
C GLN A 71 36.97 7.85 11.41
N ALA A 72 37.53 6.98 12.26
CA ALA A 72 37.98 7.37 13.59
C ALA A 72 39.12 8.41 13.49
N VAL A 73 39.11 9.40 14.38
CA VAL A 73 40.10 10.47 14.40
C VAL A 73 41.38 9.98 15.08
N ASP A 74 42.51 10.19 14.39
CA ASP A 74 43.86 9.93 14.91
C ASP A 74 44.26 11.03 15.92
N PRO A 75 44.84 10.70 17.09
CA PRO A 75 45.37 11.69 18.04
C PRO A 75 46.38 12.70 17.46
N ALA A 76 47.07 12.36 16.36
CA ALA A 76 47.94 13.30 15.64
C ALA A 76 47.13 14.46 15.02
N LEU A 77 45.86 14.26 14.70
CA LEU A 77 45.01 15.27 14.08
C LEU A 77 44.64 16.39 15.05
N GLU A 78 44.40 16.11 16.34
CA GLU A 78 44.04 17.13 17.34
C GLU A 78 45.09 18.24 17.45
N LYS A 79 46.37 17.86 17.44
CA LYS A 79 47.49 18.79 17.54
C LYS A 79 47.68 19.65 16.29
N LEU A 80 47.21 19.16 15.14
CA LEU A 80 47.23 19.87 13.86
C LEU A 80 45.98 20.76 13.71
N LEU A 81 44.81 20.30 14.16
CA LEU A 81 43.56 21.06 14.26
C LEU A 81 43.72 22.35 15.07
N ALA A 82 44.46 22.28 16.19
CA ALA A 82 44.77 23.41 17.07
C ALA A 82 45.91 24.33 16.56
N SER A 83 46.51 24.06 15.40
CA SER A 83 47.53 24.95 14.83
C SER A 83 46.92 26.24 14.27
N HIS A 84 47.57 27.36 14.60
CA HIS A 84 47.18 28.72 14.17
C HIS A 84 47.93 29.15 12.91
N LEU A 85 47.26 29.92 12.05
CA LEU A 85 47.84 30.59 10.89
C LEU A 85 47.08 31.89 10.57
N VAL A 86 47.67 32.76 9.75
CA VAL A 86 47.04 33.99 9.25
C VAL A 86 46.99 33.96 7.71
N PRO A 87 45.93 33.38 7.09
CA PRO A 87 45.85 33.17 5.65
C PRO A 87 45.97 34.48 4.85
N SER A 88 46.99 34.57 4.00
CA SER A 88 47.18 35.70 3.08
C SER A 88 46.26 35.57 1.85
N ARG A 89 46.06 34.34 1.39
CA ARG A 89 45.33 33.99 0.16
C ARG A 89 44.76 32.56 0.24
N PHE A 90 43.53 32.40 -0.22
CA PHE A 90 42.95 31.09 -0.49
C PHE A 90 43.14 30.71 -1.97
N GLN A 91 43.40 29.43 -2.25
CA GLN A 91 43.35 28.84 -3.58
C GLN A 91 42.33 27.71 -3.57
N ILE A 92 41.13 27.98 -4.08
CA ILE A 92 40.02 27.01 -4.14
C ILE A 92 40.04 26.36 -5.53
N ALA A 93 40.06 25.03 -5.57
CA ALA A 93 40.11 24.23 -6.80
C ALA A 93 38.98 23.19 -6.84
N GLY A 94 38.62 22.73 -8.06
CA GLY A 94 37.68 21.63 -8.27
C GLY A 94 36.18 21.98 -8.17
N VAL A 95 35.83 23.26 -8.13
CA VAL A 95 34.44 23.75 -8.19
C VAL A 95 34.02 23.91 -9.66
N THR A 96 32.99 23.19 -10.09
CA THR A 96 32.39 23.33 -11.43
C THR A 96 30.86 23.30 -11.43
N ALA A 97 30.22 22.61 -10.48
CA ALA A 97 28.78 22.41 -10.41
C ALA A 97 28.04 23.47 -9.56
N LEU A 98 28.74 24.21 -8.69
CA LEU A 98 28.19 25.32 -7.91
C LEU A 98 28.91 26.65 -8.22
N PRO A 99 28.27 27.82 -8.03
CA PRO A 99 28.90 29.12 -8.25
C PRO A 99 30.10 29.35 -7.32
N PHE A 100 31.27 29.63 -7.92
CA PHE A 100 32.55 29.75 -7.21
C PHE A 100 32.56 30.86 -6.14
N ASP A 101 31.84 31.95 -6.37
CA ASP A 101 31.66 33.07 -5.44
C ASP A 101 31.01 32.64 -4.12
N GLN A 102 30.03 31.74 -4.16
CA GLN A 102 29.38 31.20 -2.96
C GLN A 102 30.33 30.33 -2.14
N ILE A 103 31.21 29.58 -2.81
CA ILE A 103 32.25 28.77 -2.15
C ILE A 103 33.34 29.68 -1.56
N ALA A 104 33.78 30.70 -2.30
CA ALA A 104 34.78 31.66 -1.85
C ALA A 104 34.30 32.52 -0.66
N ALA A 105 33.02 32.89 -0.63
CA ALA A 105 32.41 33.63 0.47
C ALA A 105 32.48 32.91 1.83
N LEU A 106 32.56 31.57 1.85
CA LEU A 106 32.76 30.79 3.08
C LEU A 106 34.19 30.88 3.64
N PHE A 107 35.18 31.23 2.82
CA PHE A 107 36.59 31.37 3.25
C PHE A 107 37.05 32.82 3.42
N ALA A 108 36.40 33.78 2.74
CA ALA A 108 36.74 35.20 2.84
C ALA A 108 36.86 35.77 4.28
N PRO A 109 36.02 35.38 5.27
CA PRO A 109 36.13 35.88 6.65
C PRO A 109 37.40 35.46 7.42
N PHE A 110 38.18 34.52 6.88
CA PHE A 110 39.44 34.04 7.48
C PHE A 110 40.69 34.65 6.82
N ALA A 111 40.53 35.43 5.74
CA ALA A 111 41.66 36.11 5.11
C ALA A 111 42.18 37.25 6.00
N GLN A 112 43.51 37.35 6.16
CA GLN A 112 44.20 38.32 7.03
C GLN A 112 43.78 38.24 8.51
N ARG A 113 43.20 37.11 8.95
CA ARG A 113 42.75 36.86 10.33
C ARG A 113 43.52 35.69 10.92
N ASP A 114 43.84 35.74 12.21
CA ASP A 114 44.27 34.54 12.94
C ASP A 114 43.11 33.53 12.95
N THR A 115 43.44 32.28 12.62
CA THR A 115 42.48 31.18 12.46
C THR A 115 43.16 29.85 12.70
N THR A 116 42.40 28.88 13.19
CA THR A 116 42.88 27.51 13.35
C THR A 116 42.58 26.64 12.12
N VAL A 117 43.33 25.56 11.92
CA VAL A 117 43.00 24.53 10.91
C VAL A 117 41.61 23.92 11.18
N ALA A 118 41.18 23.82 12.44
CA ALA A 118 39.83 23.39 12.80
C ALA A 118 38.73 24.32 12.27
N GLU A 119 38.92 25.64 12.31
CA GLU A 119 37.98 26.61 11.72
C GLU A 119 37.93 26.50 10.20
N LEU A 120 39.07 26.35 9.54
CA LEU A 120 39.14 26.20 8.09
C LEU A 120 38.51 24.88 7.61
N LEU A 121 38.69 23.78 8.36
CA LEU A 121 37.96 22.53 8.12
C LEU A 121 36.46 22.66 8.43
N THR A 122 36.07 23.51 9.38
CA THR A 122 34.65 23.84 9.61
C THR A 122 34.06 24.60 8.41
N ALA A 123 34.82 25.46 7.74
CA ALA A 123 34.41 26.08 6.48
C ALA A 123 34.32 25.07 5.32
N ALA A 124 35.29 24.15 5.18
CA ALA A 124 35.23 23.06 4.20
C ALA A 124 34.02 22.11 4.44
N ASN A 125 33.67 21.84 5.69
CA ASN A 125 32.47 21.08 6.05
C ASN A 125 31.17 21.82 5.67
N LYS A 126 31.14 23.17 5.74
CA LYS A 126 30.02 23.97 5.21
C LYS A 126 29.91 23.90 3.69
N VAL A 127 31.03 23.86 2.95
CA VAL A 127 31.01 23.60 1.51
C VAL A 127 30.45 22.21 1.23
N THR A 128 30.91 21.17 1.93
CA THR A 128 30.38 19.80 1.80
C THR A 128 28.87 19.73 2.11
N ALA A 129 28.38 20.47 3.11
CA ALA A 129 26.95 20.59 3.39
C ALA A 129 26.20 21.28 2.23
N MET A 130 26.71 22.40 1.72
CA MET A 130 26.13 23.13 0.58
C MET A 130 26.02 22.25 -0.67
N TYR A 131 27.04 21.43 -1.01
CA TYR A 131 26.96 20.47 -2.11
C TYR A 131 25.87 19.42 -1.91
N ARG A 132 25.70 18.91 -0.68
CA ARG A 132 24.64 17.95 -0.33
C ARG A 132 23.25 18.58 -0.40
N GLU A 133 23.09 19.81 0.08
CA GLU A 133 21.84 20.59 0.01
C GLU A 133 21.43 20.88 -1.45
N HIS A 134 22.40 21.06 -2.35
CA HIS A 134 22.18 21.17 -3.79
C HIS A 134 22.09 19.80 -4.52
N GLY A 135 22.01 18.68 -3.78
CA GLY A 135 21.75 17.35 -4.33
C GLY A 135 22.96 16.61 -4.90
N TYR A 136 24.19 16.92 -4.48
CA TYR A 136 25.42 16.26 -4.90
C TYR A 136 26.06 15.42 -3.76
N PRO A 137 25.52 14.23 -3.44
CA PRO A 137 25.81 13.52 -2.18
C PRO A 137 27.24 12.97 -2.08
N LEU A 138 27.91 12.72 -3.22
CA LEU A 138 29.30 12.26 -3.28
C LEU A 138 30.33 13.39 -3.32
N SER A 139 29.87 14.65 -3.39
CA SER A 139 30.79 15.80 -3.48
C SER A 139 31.15 16.32 -2.10
N PHE A 140 32.43 16.65 -1.91
CA PHE A 140 32.96 17.13 -0.63
C PHE A 140 34.12 18.10 -0.83
N ALA A 141 34.35 18.97 0.14
CA ALA A 141 35.55 19.82 0.19
C ALA A 141 36.45 19.39 1.35
N PHE A 142 37.76 19.43 1.12
CA PHE A 142 38.78 19.17 2.13
C PHE A 142 39.96 20.12 1.96
N ILE A 143 40.80 20.16 3.01
CA ILE A 143 42.06 20.89 3.00
C ILE A 143 43.17 19.83 2.99
N PRO A 144 43.99 19.73 1.93
CA PRO A 144 45.09 18.78 1.89
C PRO A 144 46.16 19.14 2.93
N ALA A 145 46.92 18.13 3.36
CA ALA A 145 48.13 18.36 4.15
C ALA A 145 49.13 19.17 3.31
N GLN A 146 49.51 20.34 3.83
CA GLN A 146 50.36 21.33 3.17
C GLN A 146 51.21 22.05 4.22
N SER A 147 52.34 22.64 3.82
CA SER A 147 53.22 23.40 4.72
C SER A 147 52.73 24.81 5.05
N PHE A 148 51.65 25.27 4.38
CA PHE A 148 51.08 26.63 4.50
C PHE A 148 52.08 27.78 4.21
N GLU A 149 53.16 27.49 3.47
CA GLU A 149 54.17 28.47 3.07
C GLU A 149 53.55 29.67 2.31
N GLY A 150 54.09 30.87 2.56
CA GLY A 150 53.53 32.12 2.05
C GLY A 150 52.15 32.48 2.64
N ASN A 151 51.71 31.79 3.69
CA ASN A 151 50.37 31.85 4.28
C ASN A 151 49.25 31.51 3.27
N VAL A 152 49.54 30.69 2.26
CA VAL A 152 48.55 30.25 1.27
C VAL A 152 47.81 29.01 1.78
N VAL A 153 46.49 29.03 1.71
CA VAL A 153 45.64 27.87 2.01
C VAL A 153 45.05 27.34 0.70
N VAL A 154 45.49 26.15 0.27
CA VAL A 154 44.79 25.39 -0.77
C VAL A 154 43.57 24.71 -0.17
N VAL A 155 42.44 24.80 -0.86
CA VAL A 155 41.17 24.12 -0.56
C VAL A 155 40.76 23.34 -1.81
N THR A 156 40.55 22.03 -1.67
CA THR A 156 40.17 21.17 -2.79
C THR A 156 38.73 20.72 -2.63
N VAL A 157 37.89 21.06 -3.61
CA VAL A 157 36.55 20.48 -3.78
C VAL A 157 36.68 19.29 -4.72
N VAL A 158 36.06 18.18 -4.34
CA VAL A 158 36.03 16.93 -5.10
C VAL A 158 34.58 16.68 -5.50
N GLU A 159 34.29 16.84 -6.79
CA GLU A 159 32.96 16.66 -7.38
C GLU A 159 32.74 15.19 -7.75
N GLY A 160 32.26 14.42 -6.78
CA GLY A 160 32.24 12.95 -6.83
C GLY A 160 31.26 12.34 -7.83
N TYR A 161 31.70 11.28 -8.53
CA TYR A 161 30.87 10.50 -9.46
C TYR A 161 31.24 9.00 -9.45
N VAL A 162 30.29 8.15 -9.87
CA VAL A 162 30.53 6.71 -10.02
C VAL A 162 31.38 6.46 -11.27
N LYS A 163 32.56 5.90 -11.09
CA LYS A 163 33.56 5.60 -12.13
C LYS A 163 33.47 4.14 -12.59
N THR A 164 33.29 3.19 -11.68
CA THR A 164 33.02 1.78 -12.00
C THR A 164 31.86 1.22 -11.18
N VAL A 165 31.27 0.13 -11.67
CA VAL A 165 30.26 -0.66 -10.95
C VAL A 165 30.81 -2.08 -10.73
N LYS A 166 30.83 -2.52 -9.48
CA LYS A 166 31.20 -3.87 -9.05
C LYS A 166 29.96 -4.58 -8.52
N VAL A 167 29.80 -5.86 -8.89
CA VAL A 167 28.74 -6.72 -8.39
C VAL A 167 29.38 -7.86 -7.61
N GLU A 168 28.90 -8.09 -6.40
CA GLU A 168 29.44 -9.04 -5.44
C GLU A 168 28.33 -9.96 -4.90
N GLY A 169 28.71 -11.14 -4.39
CA GLY A 169 27.77 -12.12 -3.87
C GLY A 169 27.20 -13.04 -4.97
N ASN A 170 25.88 -13.26 -4.96
CA ASN A 170 25.20 -14.15 -5.90
C ASN A 170 24.07 -13.41 -6.64
N PRO A 171 24.37 -12.76 -7.78
CA PRO A 171 23.37 -12.20 -8.69
C PRO A 171 22.68 -13.26 -9.56
N GLY A 172 23.34 -14.41 -9.77
CA GLY A 172 22.92 -15.42 -10.74
C GLY A 172 22.70 -14.83 -12.13
N ASN A 173 21.69 -15.32 -12.84
CA ASN A 173 21.45 -15.01 -14.24
C ASN A 173 21.22 -13.50 -14.50
N GLY A 174 20.77 -12.73 -13.49
CA GLY A 174 20.47 -11.31 -13.63
C GLY A 174 21.67 -10.35 -13.58
N GLU A 175 22.91 -10.83 -13.45
CA GLU A 175 24.09 -9.97 -13.24
C GLU A 175 24.27 -8.88 -14.30
N GLU A 176 24.16 -9.24 -15.58
CA GLU A 176 24.28 -8.30 -16.70
C GLU A 176 23.20 -7.21 -16.64
N ARG A 177 21.98 -7.60 -16.27
CA ARG A 177 20.85 -6.69 -16.07
C ARG A 177 21.09 -5.72 -14.90
N LEU A 178 21.63 -6.20 -13.78
CA LEU A 178 21.97 -5.35 -12.63
C LEU A 178 23.08 -4.35 -12.98
N LYS A 179 24.10 -4.79 -13.74
CA LYS A 179 25.16 -3.91 -14.28
C LYS A 179 24.56 -2.86 -15.22
N ALA A 180 23.72 -3.25 -16.19
CA ALA A 180 23.11 -2.32 -17.14
C ALA A 180 22.21 -1.25 -16.49
N ILE A 181 21.53 -1.58 -15.39
CA ILE A 181 20.77 -0.61 -14.58
C ILE A 181 21.74 0.36 -13.87
N ALA A 182 22.76 -0.17 -13.19
CA ALA A 182 23.69 0.62 -12.38
C ALA A 182 24.65 1.50 -13.20
N GLU A 183 25.01 1.09 -14.41
CA GLU A 183 25.83 1.88 -15.35
C GLU A 183 25.22 3.24 -15.71
N GLN A 184 23.90 3.44 -15.53
CA GLN A 184 23.24 4.76 -15.66
C GLN A 184 23.87 5.83 -14.75
N LEU A 185 24.41 5.45 -13.59
CA LEU A 185 25.03 6.38 -12.64
C LEU A 185 26.31 7.06 -13.17
N LYS A 186 26.97 6.46 -14.16
CA LYS A 186 28.23 6.98 -14.75
C LYS A 186 27.99 8.17 -15.69
N GLN A 187 26.72 8.47 -16.00
CA GLN A 187 26.30 9.57 -16.86
C GLN A 187 26.30 10.93 -16.13
N GLY A 188 26.13 10.94 -14.80
CA GLY A 188 26.16 12.16 -13.99
C GLY A 188 27.58 12.43 -13.44
N ARG A 189 28.16 13.58 -13.76
CA ARG A 189 29.45 14.05 -13.21
C ARG A 189 29.39 15.55 -12.87
N PRO A 190 29.41 15.94 -11.59
CA PRO A 190 29.21 15.09 -10.40
C PRO A 190 27.87 14.33 -10.41
N LEU A 191 27.77 13.26 -9.61
CA LEU A 191 26.54 12.49 -9.45
C LEU A 191 25.49 13.28 -8.66
N ARG A 192 24.25 13.28 -9.16
CA ARG A 192 23.07 13.82 -8.44
C ARG A 192 22.35 12.77 -7.61
N GLN A 193 21.82 13.19 -6.46
CA GLN A 193 21.01 12.37 -5.57
C GLN A 193 19.78 11.79 -6.27
N GLU A 194 19.05 12.59 -7.05
CA GLU A 194 17.89 12.15 -7.85
C GLU A 194 18.24 10.93 -8.74
N THR A 195 19.37 10.99 -9.44
CA THR A 195 19.85 9.90 -10.30
C THR A 195 20.25 8.68 -9.47
N PHE A 196 20.90 8.89 -8.31
CA PHE A 196 21.27 7.82 -7.39
C PHE A 196 20.05 7.09 -6.82
N GLU A 197 19.10 7.83 -6.26
CA GLU A 197 17.89 7.27 -5.63
C GLU A 197 16.99 6.58 -6.66
N ARG A 198 16.85 7.14 -7.88
CA ARG A 198 16.10 6.48 -8.95
C ARG A 198 16.72 5.14 -9.35
N VAL A 199 18.03 5.07 -9.56
CA VAL A 199 18.71 3.82 -9.97
C VAL A 199 18.70 2.80 -8.82
N ALA A 200 18.93 3.23 -7.58
CA ALA A 200 18.80 2.36 -6.40
C ALA A 200 17.37 1.81 -6.23
N GLY A 201 16.36 2.64 -6.51
CA GLY A 201 14.96 2.20 -6.56
C GLY A 201 14.70 1.20 -7.69
N ILE A 202 15.23 1.42 -8.90
CA ILE A 202 15.07 0.45 -10.00
C ILE A 202 15.75 -0.89 -9.67
N LEU A 203 16.90 -0.86 -8.99
CA LEU A 203 17.57 -2.07 -8.48
C LEU A 203 16.70 -2.78 -7.43
N SER A 204 16.06 -2.07 -6.49
CA SER A 204 15.20 -2.71 -5.47
C SER A 204 13.88 -3.28 -6.03
N LEU A 205 13.48 -2.88 -7.25
CA LEU A 205 12.36 -3.48 -7.99
C LEU A 205 12.68 -4.82 -8.67
N GLN A 206 13.92 -5.33 -8.62
CA GLN A 206 14.26 -6.60 -9.30
C GLN A 206 13.75 -7.83 -8.51
N PRO A 207 12.86 -8.67 -9.08
CA PRO A 207 12.19 -9.73 -8.34
C PRO A 207 13.13 -10.78 -7.73
N GLY A 208 12.89 -11.13 -6.47
CA GLY A 208 13.65 -12.15 -5.75
C GLY A 208 15.14 -11.83 -5.56
N VAL A 209 15.56 -10.57 -5.66
CA VAL A 209 16.94 -10.15 -5.42
C VAL A 209 16.98 -9.17 -4.25
N GLN A 210 17.74 -9.50 -3.19
CA GLN A 210 18.11 -8.55 -2.16
C GLN A 210 19.42 -7.86 -2.59
N ILE A 211 19.40 -6.53 -2.71
CA ILE A 211 20.54 -5.73 -3.15
C ILE A 211 20.87 -4.69 -2.08
N VAL A 212 22.14 -4.62 -1.69
CA VAL A 212 22.69 -3.51 -0.90
C VAL A 212 23.62 -2.72 -1.82
N ALA A 213 23.25 -1.46 -2.09
CA ALA A 213 24.08 -0.54 -2.84
C ALA A 213 24.95 0.30 -1.89
N ASN A 214 26.27 0.20 -2.04
CA ASN A 214 27.23 1.03 -1.34
C ASN A 214 28.01 1.89 -2.35
N VAL A 215 28.23 3.16 -2.02
CA VAL A 215 29.11 4.06 -2.77
C VAL A 215 29.95 4.84 -1.75
N PRO A 216 31.23 4.47 -1.53
CA PRO A 216 32.09 5.21 -0.63
C PRO A 216 32.45 6.59 -1.23
N PRO A 217 32.81 7.59 -0.41
CA PRO A 217 33.37 8.84 -0.91
C PRO A 217 34.61 8.59 -1.80
N PRO A 218 34.81 9.37 -2.87
CA PRO A 218 36.04 9.31 -3.68
C PRO A 218 37.30 9.49 -2.82
N THR A 219 38.28 8.60 -3.00
CA THR A 219 39.62 8.70 -2.37
C THR A 219 40.65 9.37 -3.28
N THR A 220 40.27 9.67 -4.53
CA THR A 220 41.12 10.29 -5.56
C THR A 220 40.64 11.69 -5.90
N THR A 221 41.59 12.57 -6.25
CA THR A 221 41.31 13.96 -6.66
C THR A 221 40.60 14.09 -8.02
N ASP A 222 40.45 12.99 -8.77
CA ASP A 222 39.65 12.95 -10.00
C ASP A 222 38.14 12.76 -9.73
N GLY A 223 37.70 12.66 -8.48
CA GLY A 223 36.30 12.49 -8.09
C GLY A 223 35.70 11.12 -8.37
N GLY A 224 36.47 10.17 -8.89
CA GLY A 224 35.99 8.82 -9.20
C GLY A 224 35.82 7.95 -7.95
N THR A 225 34.68 7.27 -7.83
CA THR A 225 34.47 6.20 -6.84
C THR A 225 33.81 4.96 -7.45
N ASP A 226 33.95 3.82 -6.79
CA ASP A 226 33.40 2.53 -7.23
C ASP A 226 32.07 2.25 -6.52
N MET A 227 31.00 2.05 -7.28
CA MET A 227 29.76 1.51 -6.71
C MET A 227 29.93 0.01 -6.47
N ILE A 228 29.61 -0.45 -5.26
CA ILE A 228 29.57 -1.87 -4.90
C ILE A 228 28.12 -2.28 -4.69
N LEU A 229 27.67 -3.25 -5.48
CA LEU A 229 26.38 -3.92 -5.35
C LEU A 229 26.59 -5.28 -4.70
N THR A 230 26.28 -5.41 -3.41
CA THR A 230 26.27 -6.71 -2.73
C THR A 230 24.91 -7.36 -2.96
N VAL A 231 24.88 -8.52 -3.63
CA VAL A 231 23.67 -9.15 -4.15
C VAL A 231 23.41 -10.52 -3.55
N LYS A 232 22.16 -10.77 -3.12
CA LYS A 232 21.67 -12.06 -2.64
C LYS A 232 20.37 -12.44 -3.35
N ARG A 233 20.48 -13.30 -4.36
CA ARG A 233 19.33 -13.88 -5.11
C ARG A 233 18.60 -14.96 -4.31
N LYS A 234 17.27 -14.98 -4.42
CA LYS A 234 16.32 -15.98 -3.92
C LYS A 234 15.53 -16.54 -5.13
N PRO A 235 16.04 -17.58 -5.80
CA PRO A 235 15.50 -18.02 -7.09
C PRO A 235 14.09 -18.64 -7.00
N ILE A 236 13.70 -19.11 -5.81
CA ILE A 236 12.35 -19.59 -5.49
C ILE A 236 11.96 -18.99 -4.14
N THR A 237 10.71 -18.57 -3.99
CA THR A 237 10.11 -18.14 -2.71
C THR A 237 8.70 -18.70 -2.59
N ALA A 238 8.34 -19.26 -1.44
CA ALA A 238 7.03 -19.86 -1.19
C ALA A 238 6.32 -19.20 0.00
N GLY A 239 4.99 -19.19 -0.02
CA GLY A 239 4.18 -18.57 1.03
C GLY A 239 2.86 -19.30 1.27
N VAL A 240 2.35 -19.19 2.50
CA VAL A 240 1.07 -19.75 2.93
C VAL A 240 0.33 -18.67 3.71
N GLY A 241 -0.87 -18.29 3.24
CA GLY A 241 -1.79 -17.41 3.97
C GLY A 241 -3.08 -18.17 4.32
N ALA A 242 -3.28 -18.48 5.60
CA ALA A 242 -4.51 -19.07 6.11
C ALA A 242 -5.41 -18.01 6.76
N ASP A 243 -6.71 -18.07 6.48
CA ASP A 243 -7.71 -17.11 6.94
C ASP A 243 -8.95 -17.88 7.40
N TYR A 244 -9.27 -17.77 8.68
CA TYR A 244 -10.44 -18.36 9.33
C TYR A 244 -11.45 -17.25 9.64
N ARG A 245 -12.57 -17.25 8.91
CA ARG A 245 -13.80 -16.51 9.22
C ARG A 245 -14.98 -17.42 8.97
N GLN A 246 -16.12 -17.20 9.63
CA GLN A 246 -17.32 -17.98 9.34
C GLN A 246 -17.76 -17.77 7.87
N PRO A 247 -18.05 -18.85 7.10
CA PRO A 247 -18.32 -20.22 7.56
C PRO A 247 -17.13 -21.19 7.67
N GLY A 248 -15.88 -20.85 7.31
CA GLY A 248 -14.76 -21.80 7.38
C GLY A 248 -13.37 -21.26 7.03
N ILE A 249 -12.37 -22.15 7.07
CA ILE A 249 -10.97 -21.80 6.77
C ILE A 249 -10.71 -21.76 5.25
N ARG A 250 -10.01 -20.73 4.79
CA ARG A 250 -9.41 -20.61 3.46
C ARG A 250 -7.88 -20.56 3.62
N GLY A 251 -7.15 -21.43 2.93
CA GLY A 251 -5.69 -21.29 2.79
C GLY A 251 -5.35 -20.91 1.36
N LEU A 252 -4.51 -19.89 1.16
CA LEU A 252 -3.84 -19.61 -0.11
C LEU A 252 -2.40 -20.11 -0.04
N LEU A 253 -2.04 -21.01 -0.95
CA LEU A 253 -0.66 -21.43 -1.19
C LEU A 253 -0.11 -20.61 -2.35
N THR A 254 1.10 -20.07 -2.21
CA THR A 254 1.79 -19.31 -3.27
C THR A 254 3.22 -19.82 -3.45
N ALA A 255 3.68 -19.85 -4.70
CA ALA A 255 5.06 -20.15 -5.06
C ALA A 255 5.51 -19.24 -6.21
N SER A 256 6.68 -18.65 -6.09
CA SER A 256 7.25 -17.75 -7.10
C SER A 256 8.65 -18.21 -7.49
N ALA A 257 8.93 -18.24 -8.79
CA ALA A 257 10.28 -18.36 -9.34
C ALA A 257 10.78 -16.97 -9.80
N ASN A 258 12.04 -16.66 -9.52
CA ASN A 258 12.60 -15.31 -9.67
C ASN A 258 13.93 -15.33 -10.47
N GLY A 259 13.96 -14.64 -11.60
CA GLY A 259 15.11 -14.53 -12.50
C GLY A 259 15.64 -15.89 -12.94
N LEU A 260 14.78 -16.73 -13.52
CA LEU A 260 15.19 -17.97 -14.18
C LEU A 260 15.96 -17.66 -15.47
N THR A 261 15.64 -16.57 -16.17
CA THR A 261 16.41 -16.03 -17.30
C THR A 261 17.22 -14.79 -16.91
N PRO A 262 18.18 -14.34 -17.75
CA PRO A 262 18.87 -13.06 -17.54
C PRO A 262 17.96 -11.82 -17.57
N LEU A 263 16.72 -11.95 -18.04
CA LEU A 263 15.76 -10.85 -18.13
C LEU A 263 15.17 -10.46 -16.76
N GLY A 264 15.41 -11.25 -15.70
CA GLY A 264 14.99 -10.91 -14.33
C GLY A 264 13.50 -11.04 -14.08
N GLU A 265 12.81 -11.91 -14.81
CA GLU A 265 11.37 -12.13 -14.71
C GLU A 265 10.93 -12.80 -13.40
N GLN A 266 9.64 -12.68 -13.06
CA GLN A 266 9.00 -13.42 -11.99
C GLN A 266 7.81 -14.21 -12.52
N VAL A 267 7.69 -15.47 -12.09
CA VAL A 267 6.50 -16.31 -12.31
C VAL A 267 5.94 -16.72 -10.96
N THR A 268 4.75 -16.24 -10.60
CA THR A 268 4.05 -16.56 -9.35
C THR A 268 2.81 -17.39 -9.64
N VAL A 269 2.74 -18.60 -9.07
CA VAL A 269 1.57 -19.49 -9.11
C VAL A 269 0.90 -19.49 -7.74
N SER A 270 -0.43 -19.43 -7.71
CA SER A 270 -1.23 -19.41 -6.47
C SER A 270 -2.43 -20.36 -6.57
N THR A 271 -2.81 -20.99 -5.45
CA THR A 271 -3.97 -21.89 -5.36
C THR A 271 -4.64 -21.86 -3.98
N LEU A 272 -5.96 -22.06 -3.91
CA LEU A 272 -6.68 -22.24 -2.64
C LEU A 272 -6.69 -23.70 -2.19
N GLN A 273 -6.37 -23.94 -0.92
CA GLN A 273 -6.45 -25.25 -0.24
C GLN A 273 -6.65 -25.04 1.27
N PRO A 274 -7.61 -25.72 1.94
CA PRO A 274 -8.65 -26.58 1.37
C PRO A 274 -9.77 -25.77 0.70
N SER A 275 -10.63 -26.45 -0.07
CA SER A 275 -11.81 -25.85 -0.71
C SER A 275 -12.88 -25.31 0.26
N GLY A 276 -12.81 -25.66 1.55
CA GLY A 276 -13.73 -25.15 2.57
C GLY A 276 -15.22 -25.50 2.34
N PRO A 277 -16.14 -24.85 3.08
CA PRO A 277 -17.58 -25.15 3.05
C PRO A 277 -18.33 -24.65 1.81
N LEU A 278 -17.66 -23.85 0.96
CA LEU A 278 -18.20 -23.33 -0.30
C LEU A 278 -17.58 -24.03 -1.53
N HIS A 279 -16.91 -25.17 -1.34
CA HIS A 279 -16.26 -25.98 -2.39
C HIS A 279 -15.39 -25.16 -3.36
N GLU A 280 -14.63 -24.21 -2.80
CA GLU A 280 -13.84 -23.24 -3.56
C GLU A 280 -12.66 -23.89 -4.27
N LYS A 281 -12.43 -23.50 -5.51
CA LYS A 281 -11.23 -23.83 -6.29
C LYS A 281 -10.71 -22.56 -6.91
N PHE A 282 -9.41 -22.33 -6.78
CA PHE A 282 -8.75 -21.15 -7.31
C PHE A 282 -7.40 -21.54 -7.85
N TYR A 283 -7.09 -21.06 -9.05
CA TYR A 283 -5.77 -21.15 -9.66
C TYR A 283 -5.44 -19.80 -10.26
N ALA A 284 -4.22 -19.30 -10.02
CA ALA A 284 -3.73 -18.10 -10.69
C ALA A 284 -2.26 -18.23 -11.08
N ILE A 285 -1.91 -17.57 -12.19
CA ILE A 285 -0.54 -17.43 -12.69
C ILE A 285 -0.33 -15.94 -12.95
N ASN A 286 0.71 -15.38 -12.37
CA ASN A 286 1.12 -13.99 -12.56
C ASN A 286 2.57 -13.98 -13.07
N TYR A 287 2.79 -13.32 -14.19
CA TYR A 287 4.09 -13.14 -14.82
C TYR A 287 4.45 -11.66 -14.83
N VAL A 288 5.66 -11.33 -14.36
CA VAL A 288 6.19 -9.96 -14.36
C VAL A 288 7.53 -9.95 -15.07
N GLN A 289 7.64 -9.15 -16.13
CA GLN A 289 8.85 -8.97 -16.92
C GLN A 289 9.34 -7.53 -16.79
N PRO A 290 10.47 -7.28 -16.09
CA PRO A 290 11.16 -6.00 -16.16
C PRO A 290 11.64 -5.71 -17.61
N ILE A 291 11.36 -4.51 -18.12
CA ILE A 291 11.68 -4.10 -19.49
C ILE A 291 12.70 -2.95 -19.46
N GLY A 292 13.79 -3.12 -20.22
CA GLY A 292 14.89 -2.17 -20.28
C GLY A 292 15.50 -1.89 -18.91
N VAL A 293 16.05 -0.69 -18.74
CA VAL A 293 16.78 -0.25 -17.54
C VAL A 293 16.06 0.85 -16.74
N ASN A 294 14.92 1.37 -17.21
CA ASN A 294 14.28 2.57 -16.64
C ASN A 294 13.20 2.29 -15.55
N GLY A 295 13.06 1.02 -15.13
CA GLY A 295 12.09 0.58 -14.13
C GLY A 295 10.71 0.14 -14.66
N MET A 296 10.50 0.12 -15.98
CA MET A 296 9.23 -0.34 -16.55
C MET A 296 9.05 -1.85 -16.35
N LEU A 297 7.83 -2.29 -16.00
CA LEU A 297 7.45 -3.68 -15.84
C LEU A 297 6.26 -4.01 -16.75
N ALA A 298 6.37 -5.03 -17.59
CA ALA A 298 5.19 -5.70 -18.13
C ALA A 298 4.66 -6.72 -17.11
N LYS A 299 3.33 -6.83 -17.05
CA LYS A 299 2.59 -7.74 -16.17
C LYS A 299 1.60 -8.51 -17.03
N VAL A 300 1.52 -9.83 -16.85
CA VAL A 300 0.47 -10.69 -17.42
C VAL A 300 -0.11 -11.52 -16.28
N ASN A 301 -1.43 -11.56 -16.17
CA ASN A 301 -2.11 -12.32 -15.11
C ASN A 301 -3.22 -13.19 -15.70
N TRP A 302 -3.36 -14.40 -15.17
CA TRP A 302 -4.45 -15.33 -15.46
C TRP A 302 -4.98 -15.89 -14.14
N SER A 303 -6.31 -16.05 -14.03
CA SER A 303 -6.92 -16.75 -12.90
C SER A 303 -8.25 -17.42 -13.25
N ASP A 304 -8.50 -18.59 -12.69
CA ASP A 304 -9.78 -19.32 -12.68
C ASP A 304 -10.22 -19.51 -11.21
N TYR A 305 -11.38 -18.98 -10.86
CA TYR A 305 -12.03 -19.14 -9.55
C TYR A 305 -13.40 -19.81 -9.73
N ARG A 306 -13.72 -20.80 -8.89
CA ARG A 306 -15.02 -21.47 -8.87
C ARG A 306 -15.46 -21.75 -7.44
N SER A 307 -16.76 -21.65 -7.16
CA SER A 307 -17.33 -21.98 -5.86
C SER A 307 -18.81 -22.38 -5.94
N GLN A 308 -19.31 -22.92 -4.82
CA GLN A 308 -20.70 -23.31 -4.58
C GLN A 308 -21.23 -22.60 -3.32
N PRO A 309 -21.44 -21.26 -3.37
CA PRO A 309 -22.12 -20.49 -2.33
C PRO A 309 -23.55 -20.99 -2.05
N GLU A 310 -24.07 -20.61 -0.88
CA GLU A 310 -25.42 -20.97 -0.41
C GLU A 310 -26.21 -19.70 -0.03
N SER A 311 -27.48 -19.63 -0.41
CA SER A 311 -28.43 -18.60 0.00
C SER A 311 -29.84 -19.17 0.22
N GLN A 312 -30.41 -18.92 1.39
CA GLN A 312 -31.78 -19.29 1.74
C GLN A 312 -32.85 -18.37 1.12
N SER A 313 -32.45 -17.31 0.41
CA SER A 313 -33.40 -16.52 -0.40
C SER A 313 -33.91 -17.32 -1.60
N LEU A 314 -33.03 -18.09 -2.25
CA LEU A 314 -33.27 -18.82 -3.50
C LEU A 314 -34.37 -19.89 -3.39
N THR A 315 -34.53 -20.51 -2.22
CA THR A 315 -35.55 -21.54 -1.99
C THR A 315 -36.98 -21.00 -2.02
N ASN A 316 -37.16 -19.70 -1.74
CA ASN A 316 -38.48 -19.05 -1.88
C ASN A 316 -38.85 -18.85 -3.35
N ASP A 317 -37.84 -18.64 -4.22
CA ASP A 317 -37.98 -18.48 -5.67
C ASP A 317 -37.93 -19.84 -6.43
N GLN A 318 -38.07 -20.96 -5.71
CA GLN A 318 -38.05 -22.34 -6.23
C GLN A 318 -36.70 -22.81 -6.81
N PHE A 319 -35.60 -22.18 -6.43
CA PHE A 319 -34.23 -22.61 -6.75
C PHE A 319 -33.59 -23.38 -5.59
N GLU A 320 -32.59 -24.19 -5.90
CA GLU A 320 -31.74 -24.82 -4.88
C GLU A 320 -31.03 -23.73 -4.06
N ALA A 321 -30.86 -23.97 -2.76
CA ALA A 321 -30.15 -23.03 -1.89
C ALA A 321 -28.69 -22.81 -2.33
N ARG A 322 -28.09 -23.77 -3.04
CA ARG A 322 -26.73 -23.66 -3.58
C ARG A 322 -26.75 -23.39 -5.09
N TYR A 323 -25.88 -22.47 -5.51
CA TYR A 323 -25.68 -22.11 -6.90
C TYR A 323 -24.19 -22.17 -7.23
N GLN A 324 -23.85 -22.39 -8.49
CA GLN A 324 -22.45 -22.43 -8.93
C GLN A 324 -22.00 -21.03 -9.36
N THR A 325 -20.79 -20.64 -9.00
CA THR A 325 -20.14 -19.41 -9.49
C THR A 325 -18.81 -19.76 -10.15
N LYS A 326 -18.54 -19.16 -11.31
CA LYS A 326 -17.29 -19.25 -12.07
C LYS A 326 -16.84 -17.83 -12.44
N THR A 327 -15.58 -17.49 -12.18
CA THR A 327 -14.93 -16.27 -12.64
C THR A 327 -13.57 -16.61 -13.24
N VAL A 328 -13.37 -16.31 -14.53
CA VAL A 328 -12.08 -16.44 -15.22
C VAL A 328 -11.63 -15.05 -15.66
N ARG A 329 -10.38 -14.68 -15.38
CA ARG A 329 -9.83 -13.36 -15.74
C ARG A 329 -8.45 -13.51 -16.38
N VAL A 330 -8.21 -12.75 -17.45
CA VAL A 330 -6.92 -12.67 -18.14
C VAL A 330 -6.60 -11.21 -18.38
N GLY A 331 -5.41 -10.75 -17.98
CA GLY A 331 -4.99 -9.36 -18.10
C GLY A 331 -3.54 -9.20 -18.54
N ALA A 332 -3.25 -8.06 -19.16
CA ALA A 332 -1.91 -7.62 -19.53
C ALA A 332 -1.78 -6.11 -19.27
N ALA A 333 -0.68 -5.66 -18.67
CA ALA A 333 -0.46 -4.27 -18.31
C ALA A 333 1.02 -3.85 -18.39
N LEU A 334 1.25 -2.57 -18.66
CA LEU A 334 2.55 -1.91 -18.54
C LEU A 334 2.51 -0.97 -17.33
N SER A 335 3.53 -1.08 -16.48
CA SER A 335 3.66 -0.36 -15.21
C SER A 335 4.96 0.41 -15.22
N TYR A 336 4.92 1.71 -14.96
CA TYR A 336 6.10 2.59 -14.99
C TYR A 336 6.19 3.45 -13.72
N PRO A 337 7.32 3.38 -12.97
CA PRO A 337 7.59 4.29 -11.86
C PRO A 337 8.02 5.66 -12.41
N VAL A 338 7.08 6.61 -12.38
CA VAL A 338 7.31 8.00 -12.78
C VAL A 338 8.23 8.67 -11.77
N ILE A 339 7.85 8.66 -10.48
CA ILE A 339 8.69 9.09 -9.35
C ILE A 339 9.13 7.83 -8.61
N LEU A 340 10.41 7.76 -8.25
CA LEU A 340 10.96 6.66 -7.45
C LEU A 340 12.20 7.17 -6.72
N ASP A 341 12.03 7.52 -5.45
CA ASP A 341 13.09 7.97 -4.55
C ASP A 341 13.05 7.19 -3.22
N SER A 342 13.89 7.57 -2.26
CA SER A 342 13.99 6.91 -0.94
C SER A 342 12.75 7.10 -0.06
N THR A 343 11.87 8.06 -0.40
CA THR A 343 10.69 8.48 0.36
C THR A 343 9.39 8.49 -0.44
N HIS A 344 9.40 8.61 -1.77
CA HIS A 344 8.21 8.58 -2.63
C HIS A 344 8.30 7.57 -3.78
N ASN A 345 7.15 7.01 -4.13
CA ASN A 345 6.93 6.23 -5.35
C ASN A 345 5.63 6.68 -6.00
N LEU A 346 5.67 7.09 -7.26
CA LEU A 346 4.49 7.30 -8.11
C LEU A 346 4.58 6.33 -9.29
N THR A 347 3.78 5.27 -9.26
CA THR A 347 3.68 4.29 -10.34
C THR A 347 2.40 4.51 -11.14
N VAL A 348 2.53 4.62 -12.46
CA VAL A 348 1.39 4.62 -13.40
C VAL A 348 1.31 3.26 -14.07
N THR A 349 0.12 2.69 -14.19
CA THR A 349 -0.13 1.40 -14.85
C THR A 349 -1.25 1.56 -15.88
N GLY A 350 -0.96 1.24 -17.15
CA GLY A 350 -1.96 1.13 -18.21
C GLY A 350 -2.12 -0.33 -18.62
N GLY A 351 -3.35 -0.81 -18.81
CA GLY A 351 -3.58 -2.22 -19.09
C GLY A 351 -4.90 -2.54 -19.78
N VAL A 352 -5.04 -3.82 -20.10
CA VAL A 352 -6.26 -4.42 -20.67
C VAL A 352 -6.55 -5.73 -19.94
N TYR A 353 -7.83 -6.05 -19.77
CA TYR A 353 -8.24 -7.39 -19.32
C TYR A 353 -9.55 -7.86 -19.94
N ALA A 354 -9.67 -9.17 -20.06
CA ALA A 354 -10.94 -9.86 -20.25
C ALA A 354 -11.33 -10.55 -18.94
N ALA A 355 -12.63 -10.54 -18.63
CA ALA A 355 -13.18 -11.37 -17.56
C ALA A 355 -14.46 -12.06 -18.06
N GLU A 356 -14.63 -13.30 -17.66
CA GLU A 356 -15.83 -14.12 -17.85
C GLU A 356 -16.38 -14.42 -16.45
N ASN A 357 -17.67 -14.15 -16.23
CA ASN A 357 -18.40 -14.53 -15.03
C ASN A 357 -19.62 -15.36 -15.44
N GLY A 358 -19.85 -16.48 -14.76
CA GLY A 358 -21.05 -17.30 -14.88
C GLY A 358 -21.60 -17.66 -13.51
N GLN A 359 -22.93 -17.56 -13.35
CA GLN A 359 -23.66 -18.03 -12.18
C GLN A 359 -24.79 -18.96 -12.62
N THR A 360 -24.71 -20.23 -12.21
CA THR A 360 -25.66 -21.27 -12.62
C THR A 360 -26.54 -21.66 -11.44
N PHE A 361 -27.85 -21.45 -11.56
CA PHE A 361 -28.87 -21.72 -10.54
C PHE A 361 -29.69 -22.94 -10.95
N THR A 362 -29.68 -24.00 -10.15
CA THR A 362 -30.56 -25.17 -10.33
C THR A 362 -31.94 -24.89 -9.74
N ARG A 363 -33.01 -25.38 -10.38
CA ARG A 363 -34.38 -25.33 -9.85
C ARG A 363 -34.66 -26.52 -8.95
N SER A 364 -35.27 -26.29 -7.79
CA SER A 364 -35.74 -27.35 -6.88
C SER A 364 -37.05 -28.00 -7.33
N VAL A 365 -37.70 -27.47 -8.38
CA VAL A 365 -38.90 -28.03 -9.00
C VAL A 365 -38.59 -28.51 -10.43
N PRO A 366 -39.12 -29.67 -10.88
CA PRO A 366 -38.87 -30.15 -12.25
C PRO A 366 -39.52 -29.26 -13.32
N THR A 367 -38.71 -28.48 -14.02
CA THR A 367 -39.12 -27.69 -15.19
C THR A 367 -38.07 -27.79 -16.29
N THR A 368 -38.43 -27.41 -17.52
CA THR A 368 -37.49 -27.34 -18.65
C THR A 368 -37.23 -25.87 -19.04
N PRO A 369 -35.98 -25.37 -18.98
CA PRO A 369 -34.78 -26.02 -18.45
C PRO A 369 -34.79 -26.12 -16.91
N MET A 370 -34.04 -27.09 -16.38
CA MET A 370 -33.87 -27.29 -14.92
C MET A 370 -32.85 -26.32 -14.30
N SER A 371 -32.00 -25.69 -15.10
CA SER A 371 -31.05 -24.68 -14.66
C SER A 371 -31.25 -23.37 -15.42
N VAL A 372 -30.80 -22.27 -14.81
CA VAL A 372 -30.68 -20.96 -15.45
C VAL A 372 -29.26 -20.45 -15.21
N GLU A 373 -28.55 -20.10 -16.27
CA GLU A 373 -27.24 -19.46 -16.17
C GLU A 373 -27.36 -17.95 -16.44
N ILE A 374 -26.76 -17.15 -15.56
CA ILE A 374 -26.56 -15.71 -15.74
C ILE A 374 -25.09 -15.51 -16.03
N SER A 375 -24.75 -15.05 -17.24
CA SER A 375 -23.35 -14.92 -17.67
C SER A 375 -23.02 -13.52 -18.18
N SER A 376 -21.75 -13.15 -18.09
CA SER A 376 -21.20 -11.92 -18.65
C SER A 376 -19.72 -12.07 -19.00
N GLN A 377 -19.36 -11.63 -20.21
CA GLN A 377 -17.99 -11.52 -20.67
C GLN A 377 -17.69 -10.04 -20.95
N VAL A 378 -16.65 -9.51 -20.32
CA VAL A 378 -16.21 -8.13 -20.51
C VAL A 378 -14.83 -8.05 -21.15
N ARG A 379 -14.57 -6.90 -21.76
CA ARG A 379 -13.27 -6.45 -22.24
C ARG A 379 -13.07 -5.04 -21.68
N VAL A 380 -12.00 -4.80 -20.95
CA VAL A 380 -11.83 -3.59 -20.15
C VAL A 380 -10.45 -2.98 -20.39
N LEU A 381 -10.40 -1.68 -20.66
CA LEU A 381 -9.18 -0.87 -20.59
C LEU A 381 -9.05 -0.33 -19.17
N SER A 382 -7.85 -0.38 -18.58
CA SER A 382 -7.54 0.24 -17.29
C SER A 382 -6.43 1.28 -17.38
N ALA A 383 -6.59 2.36 -16.64
CA ALA A 383 -5.56 3.35 -16.36
C ALA A 383 -5.54 3.63 -14.85
N GLU A 384 -4.43 3.31 -14.21
CA GLU A 384 -4.26 3.33 -12.76
C GLU A 384 -3.03 4.16 -12.38
N ALA A 385 -3.10 4.88 -11.27
CA ALA A 385 -1.95 5.56 -10.68
C ALA A 385 -1.93 5.32 -9.17
N SER A 386 -0.79 4.88 -8.65
CA SER A 386 -0.57 4.67 -7.22
C SER A 386 0.62 5.50 -6.74
N TRP A 387 0.37 6.31 -5.71
CA TRP A 387 1.34 7.11 -5.00
C TRP A 387 1.53 6.55 -3.59
N THR A 388 2.78 6.38 -3.18
CA THR A 388 3.18 6.06 -1.81
C THR A 388 4.21 7.08 -1.35
N ALA A 389 4.08 7.53 -0.09
CA ALA A 389 5.05 8.36 0.57
C ALA A 389 5.38 7.81 1.97
N VAL A 390 6.65 7.78 2.33
CA VAL A 390 7.17 7.32 3.61
C VAL A 390 8.04 8.43 4.19
N LYS A 391 7.68 8.93 5.38
CA LYS A 391 8.44 9.92 6.14
C LYS A 391 8.83 9.31 7.48
N VAL A 392 10.09 9.51 7.89
CA VAL A 392 10.59 9.09 9.21
C VAL A 392 11.01 10.34 9.99
N SER A 393 10.61 10.46 11.25
CA SER A 393 11.05 11.56 12.14
C SER A 393 12.47 11.33 12.68
N PRO A 394 13.14 12.35 13.24
CA PRO A 394 14.40 12.16 13.97
C PRO A 394 14.28 11.11 15.10
N ASP A 395 13.12 11.03 15.74
CA ASP A 395 12.75 10.04 16.77
C ASP A 395 12.45 8.64 16.20
N LYS A 396 12.71 8.43 14.90
CA LYS A 396 12.47 7.20 14.13
C LYS A 396 11.00 6.81 13.97
N LEU A 397 10.06 7.73 14.21
CA LEU A 397 8.63 7.48 14.01
C LEU A 397 8.30 7.52 12.51
N GLN A 398 7.78 6.42 11.98
CA GLN A 398 7.37 6.31 10.58
C GLN A 398 5.93 6.78 10.35
N GLN A 399 5.74 7.60 9.33
CA GLN A 399 4.46 7.91 8.70
C GLN A 399 4.47 7.39 7.26
N THR A 400 3.48 6.57 6.91
CA THR A 400 3.28 6.07 5.54
C THR A 400 1.94 6.55 5.02
N ARG A 401 1.89 7.05 3.79
CA ARG A 401 0.67 7.44 3.08
C ARG A 401 0.63 6.72 1.73
N GLN A 402 -0.56 6.29 1.34
CA GLN A 402 -0.82 5.60 0.08
C GLN A 402 -2.12 6.16 -0.51
N ILE A 403 -2.10 6.49 -1.80
CA ILE A 403 -3.26 6.91 -2.58
C ILE A 403 -3.20 6.15 -3.91
N ALA A 404 -4.24 5.43 -4.27
CA ALA A 404 -4.39 4.81 -5.58
C ALA A 404 -5.70 5.24 -6.23
N VAL A 405 -5.65 5.57 -7.51
CA VAL A 405 -6.81 5.91 -8.34
C VAL A 405 -6.83 5.02 -9.58
N GLY A 406 -8.02 4.55 -9.96
CA GLY A 406 -8.21 3.71 -11.14
C GLY A 406 -9.38 4.20 -11.99
N LEU A 407 -9.18 4.20 -13.30
CA LEU A 407 -10.21 4.45 -14.31
C LEU A 407 -10.32 3.22 -15.20
N TYR A 408 -11.54 2.72 -15.38
CA TYR A 408 -11.85 1.51 -16.11
C TYR A 408 -12.93 1.77 -17.15
N LYS A 409 -12.67 1.38 -18.41
CA LYS A 409 -13.62 1.48 -19.50
C LYS A 409 -13.93 0.10 -20.07
N GLY A 410 -15.15 -0.38 -19.86
CA GLY A 410 -15.69 -1.53 -20.54
C GLY A 410 -15.94 -1.23 -22.03
N ILE A 411 -15.66 -2.20 -22.88
CA ILE A 411 -15.90 -2.18 -24.32
C ILE A 411 -17.00 -3.19 -24.64
N ASP A 412 -18.11 -2.73 -25.21
CA ASP A 412 -19.17 -3.58 -25.78
C ASP A 412 -18.72 -4.05 -27.18
N GLY A 413 -17.82 -5.04 -27.21
CA GLY A 413 -17.14 -5.51 -28.42
C GLY A 413 -16.00 -6.48 -28.11
N LEU A 414 -15.23 -6.89 -29.13
CA LEU A 414 -14.10 -7.84 -29.01
C LEU A 414 -14.48 -9.16 -28.28
N GLY A 415 -15.71 -9.63 -28.49
CA GLY A 415 -16.26 -10.82 -27.84
C GLY A 415 -16.79 -10.59 -26.42
N ALA A 416 -17.00 -9.34 -25.99
CA ALA A 416 -17.87 -9.07 -24.85
C ALA A 416 -19.30 -9.56 -25.14
N SER A 417 -19.98 -10.07 -24.12
CA SER A 417 -21.32 -10.67 -24.24
C SER A 417 -22.01 -10.75 -22.87
N ARG A 418 -23.32 -11.00 -22.86
CA ARG A 418 -24.09 -11.27 -21.62
C ARG A 418 -25.27 -12.18 -21.92
N GLU A 419 -25.60 -13.06 -20.99
CA GLU A 419 -26.77 -13.94 -21.08
C GLU A 419 -27.60 -13.86 -19.80
N ASN A 420 -28.93 -13.82 -19.95
CA ASN A 420 -29.92 -13.69 -18.87
C ASN A 420 -29.63 -12.54 -17.88
N SER A 421 -28.88 -11.53 -18.31
CA SER A 421 -28.30 -10.47 -17.49
C SER A 421 -28.56 -9.08 -18.07
N LYS A 422 -28.71 -8.08 -17.19
CA LYS A 422 -29.00 -6.67 -17.53
C LYS A 422 -27.79 -5.74 -17.34
N VAL A 423 -26.59 -6.29 -17.38
CA VAL A 423 -25.33 -5.55 -17.15
C VAL A 423 -24.87 -4.78 -18.39
N ASP A 424 -24.31 -3.60 -18.16
CA ASP A 424 -23.69 -2.76 -19.19
C ASP A 424 -22.29 -3.31 -19.49
N LEU A 425 -22.02 -3.65 -20.76
CA LEU A 425 -20.69 -4.12 -21.18
C LEU A 425 -19.78 -2.93 -21.53
N GLY A 426 -20.36 -1.87 -22.11
CA GLY A 426 -19.69 -0.59 -22.38
C GLY A 426 -19.54 0.34 -21.16
N PHE A 427 -19.44 -0.19 -19.94
CA PHE A 427 -19.50 0.59 -18.70
C PHE A 427 -18.32 1.56 -18.50
N THR A 428 -18.46 2.55 -17.62
CA THR A 428 -17.35 3.36 -17.10
C THR A 428 -17.33 3.28 -15.57
N ARG A 429 -16.18 2.92 -14.98
CA ARG A 429 -15.96 2.81 -13.53
C ARG A 429 -14.74 3.63 -13.10
N ALA A 430 -14.86 4.33 -11.97
CA ALA A 430 -13.74 4.98 -11.28
C ALA A 430 -13.57 4.39 -9.86
N THR A 431 -12.34 4.28 -9.39
CA THR A 431 -11.99 3.82 -8.03
C THR A 431 -10.99 4.77 -7.36
N LEU A 432 -11.09 4.84 -6.03
CA LEU A 432 -10.17 5.57 -5.16
C LEU A 432 -9.88 4.69 -3.94
N GLN A 433 -8.61 4.53 -3.59
CA GLN A 433 -8.15 3.89 -2.36
C GLN A 433 -7.18 4.85 -1.66
N VAL A 434 -7.34 5.02 -0.35
CA VAL A 434 -6.48 5.86 0.48
C VAL A 434 -6.13 5.09 1.74
N ALA A 435 -4.86 5.05 2.11
CA ALA A 435 -4.43 4.54 3.40
C ALA A 435 -3.37 5.47 4.00
N GLN A 436 -3.40 5.63 5.32
CA GLN A 436 -2.35 6.32 6.07
C GLN A 436 -2.11 5.59 7.38
N SER A 437 -0.84 5.34 7.71
CA SER A 437 -0.41 4.89 9.03
C SER A 437 0.59 5.88 9.63
N ASN A 438 0.49 6.08 10.95
CA ASN A 438 1.37 6.92 11.73
C ASN A 438 1.84 6.14 12.96
N GLN A 439 3.13 5.96 13.14
CA GLN A 439 3.72 5.59 14.42
C GLN A 439 3.76 6.81 15.33
N LEU A 440 3.55 6.59 16.62
CA LEU A 440 3.47 7.60 17.67
C LEU A 440 4.38 7.21 18.85
N PRO A 441 4.76 8.17 19.73
CA PRO A 441 5.54 7.88 20.93
C PRO A 441 4.92 6.79 21.81
N GLY A 442 5.76 6.06 22.57
CA GLY A 442 5.31 5.00 23.48
C GLY A 442 4.86 3.69 22.80
N GLY A 443 5.17 3.53 21.51
CA GLY A 443 4.86 2.34 20.70
C GLY A 443 3.45 2.34 20.11
N PHE A 444 2.70 3.44 20.24
CA PHE A 444 1.36 3.53 19.65
C PHE A 444 1.43 3.67 18.12
N GLY A 445 0.38 3.21 17.44
CA GLY A 445 0.16 3.42 16.02
C GLY A 445 -1.30 3.76 15.74
N ILE A 446 -1.54 4.64 14.77
CA ILE A 446 -2.88 4.90 14.22
C ILE A 446 -2.84 4.62 12.72
N ALA A 447 -3.81 3.86 12.23
CA ALA A 447 -4.03 3.64 10.82
C ALA A 447 -5.45 4.09 10.42
N PHE A 448 -5.56 4.66 9.22
CA PHE A 448 -6.81 4.98 8.56
C PHE A 448 -6.78 4.39 7.16
N ALA A 449 -7.89 3.82 6.71
CA ALA A 449 -8.07 3.38 5.33
C ALA A 449 -9.45 3.77 4.81
N ALA A 450 -9.53 4.03 3.51
CA ALA A 450 -10.75 4.27 2.78
C ALA A 450 -10.67 3.65 1.38
N SER A 451 -11.79 3.14 0.89
CA SER A 451 -11.97 2.67 -0.49
C SER A 451 -13.30 3.17 -1.02
N ALA A 452 -13.35 3.62 -2.26
CA ALA A 452 -14.56 4.06 -2.93
C ALA A 452 -14.56 3.64 -4.40
N GLN A 453 -15.75 3.37 -4.92
CA GLN A 453 -16.02 3.09 -6.32
C GLN A 453 -17.24 3.89 -6.79
N GLN A 454 -17.15 4.45 -7.99
CA GLN A 454 -18.25 5.17 -8.63
C GLN A 454 -18.51 4.63 -10.05
N SER A 455 -19.79 4.45 -10.36
CA SER A 455 -20.30 4.03 -11.66
C SER A 455 -21.75 4.49 -11.83
N SER A 456 -22.10 4.98 -13.01
CA SER A 456 -23.50 5.21 -13.44
C SER A 456 -24.13 3.99 -14.12
N ASN A 457 -23.33 2.95 -14.39
CA ASN A 457 -23.72 1.75 -15.13
C ASN A 457 -24.13 0.60 -14.21
N ILE A 458 -24.94 -0.34 -14.71
CA ILE A 458 -25.17 -1.63 -14.06
C ILE A 458 -23.95 -2.51 -14.34
N LEU A 459 -23.11 -2.74 -13.33
CA LEU A 459 -21.83 -3.41 -13.50
C LEU A 459 -21.96 -4.94 -13.44
N PRO A 460 -21.19 -5.67 -14.26
CA PRO A 460 -20.96 -7.11 -14.07
C PRO A 460 -20.32 -7.42 -12.72
N THR A 461 -20.53 -8.63 -12.22
CA THR A 461 -20.14 -9.04 -10.86
C THR A 461 -18.64 -8.91 -10.56
N SER A 462 -17.75 -9.12 -11.55
CA SER A 462 -16.30 -8.87 -11.40
C SER A 462 -15.92 -7.38 -11.28
N GLU A 463 -16.84 -6.49 -11.61
CA GLU A 463 -16.63 -5.04 -11.68
C GLU A 463 -17.29 -4.29 -10.52
N GLN A 464 -18.16 -4.95 -9.76
CA GLN A 464 -18.81 -4.40 -8.57
C GLN A 464 -17.85 -4.33 -7.38
N ILE A 465 -17.94 -3.26 -6.58
CA ILE A 465 -17.20 -3.13 -5.32
C ILE A 465 -17.83 -4.05 -4.27
N GLY A 466 -17.00 -4.83 -3.58
CA GLY A 466 -17.43 -5.71 -2.49
C GLY A 466 -16.85 -5.30 -1.13
N PHE A 467 -17.62 -5.51 -0.07
CA PHE A 467 -17.21 -5.29 1.33
C PHE A 467 -17.51 -6.50 2.22
N GLY A 468 -16.84 -6.56 3.38
CA GLY A 468 -16.89 -7.67 4.33
C GLY A 468 -15.51 -8.25 4.65
N GLY A 469 -15.33 -8.84 5.84
CA GLY A 469 -14.03 -9.25 6.35
C GLY A 469 -13.04 -8.08 6.42
N LYS A 470 -11.79 -8.28 5.98
CA LYS A 470 -10.77 -7.21 5.91
C LYS A 470 -11.13 -6.05 4.95
N LEU A 471 -12.13 -6.21 4.08
CA LEU A 471 -12.65 -5.13 3.22
C LEU A 471 -13.78 -4.36 3.92
N PHE A 472 -13.45 -3.59 4.96
CA PHE A 472 -14.37 -2.67 5.64
C PHE A 472 -15.67 -3.33 6.16
N GLY A 473 -15.53 -4.46 6.86
CA GLY A 473 -16.63 -5.19 7.47
C GLY A 473 -16.15 -6.39 8.30
N LEU A 474 -15.22 -6.20 9.23
CA LEU A 474 -14.48 -7.28 9.91
C LEU A 474 -15.38 -8.21 10.77
N ALA A 475 -16.59 -7.79 11.13
CA ALA A 475 -17.58 -8.62 11.81
C ALA A 475 -18.50 -9.43 10.87
N TYR A 476 -18.27 -9.36 9.57
CA TYR A 476 -19.07 -9.99 8.52
C TYR A 476 -18.22 -10.97 7.69
N PRO A 477 -18.86 -11.98 7.05
CA PRO A 477 -18.27 -12.76 5.96
C PRO A 477 -17.60 -11.89 4.87
N VAL A 478 -16.70 -12.49 4.08
CA VAL A 478 -15.99 -11.77 3.02
C VAL A 478 -16.85 -11.71 1.76
N GLY A 479 -17.09 -10.51 1.21
CA GLY A 479 -18.02 -10.32 0.08
C GLY A 479 -19.50 -10.34 0.51
N GLU A 480 -19.78 -9.94 1.75
CA GLU A 480 -21.11 -9.83 2.36
C GLU A 480 -22.07 -8.93 1.56
N LEU A 481 -21.56 -7.79 1.09
CA LEU A 481 -22.26 -6.85 0.23
C LEU A 481 -21.43 -6.58 -1.02
N ALA A 482 -22.13 -6.31 -2.12
CA ALA A 482 -21.55 -5.65 -3.28
C ALA A 482 -22.54 -4.76 -4.02
N GLY A 483 -22.00 -3.86 -4.85
CA GLY A 483 -22.80 -2.96 -5.67
C GLY A 483 -21.98 -2.26 -6.75
N ASP A 484 -22.68 -1.53 -7.61
CA ASP A 484 -22.09 -0.85 -8.76
C ASP A 484 -21.20 0.34 -8.33
N LYS A 485 -21.57 0.95 -7.20
CA LYS A 485 -20.88 2.05 -6.53
C LYS A 485 -20.98 1.90 -5.01
N GLY A 486 -20.05 2.49 -4.27
CA GLY A 486 -20.01 2.37 -2.81
C GLY A 486 -18.74 2.96 -2.20
N TRP A 487 -18.69 2.99 -0.87
CA TRP A 487 -17.52 3.41 -0.11
C TRP A 487 -17.41 2.65 1.21
N GLY A 488 -16.18 2.49 1.69
CA GLY A 488 -15.86 1.89 2.98
C GLY A 488 -14.71 2.66 3.63
N ILE A 489 -14.77 2.79 4.94
CA ILE A 489 -13.75 3.45 5.78
C ILE A 489 -13.44 2.59 7.00
N SER A 490 -12.20 2.65 7.47
CA SER A 490 -11.80 2.07 8.75
C SER A 490 -10.76 2.95 9.46
N ALA A 491 -10.80 2.89 10.79
CA ALA A 491 -9.81 3.49 11.66
C ALA A 491 -9.36 2.45 12.68
N GLU A 492 -8.05 2.32 12.87
CA GLU A 492 -7.42 1.44 13.84
C GLU A 492 -6.49 2.25 14.75
N ILE A 493 -6.57 2.01 16.05
CA ILE A 493 -5.51 2.36 17.00
C ILE A 493 -4.89 1.06 17.53
N ASN A 494 -3.57 0.99 17.51
CA ASN A 494 -2.81 -0.17 17.95
C ASN A 494 -1.61 0.25 18.81
N ARG A 495 -0.97 -0.72 19.47
CA ARG A 495 0.26 -0.48 20.23
C ARG A 495 1.22 -1.65 20.10
N LEU A 496 2.40 -1.40 19.56
CA LEU A 496 3.47 -2.36 19.38
C LEU A 496 4.25 -2.56 20.68
N PHE A 497 4.28 -3.79 21.18
CA PHE A 497 5.16 -4.24 22.25
C PHE A 497 6.25 -5.16 21.66
N PRO A 498 7.53 -4.73 21.64
CA PRO A 498 8.63 -5.61 21.31
C PRO A 498 8.88 -6.63 22.43
N ILE A 499 9.21 -7.87 22.06
CA ILE A 499 9.44 -8.98 22.99
C ILE A 499 10.76 -9.69 22.62
N SER A 500 11.55 -10.05 23.63
CA SER A 500 12.90 -10.64 23.44
C SER A 500 12.91 -12.18 23.43
N THR A 501 11.80 -12.83 23.07
CA THR A 501 11.69 -14.30 23.01
C THR A 501 12.27 -14.86 21.71
N THR A 502 12.69 -16.13 21.66
CA THR A 502 13.25 -16.76 20.46
C THR A 502 12.32 -16.66 19.24
N TYR A 503 11.08 -17.12 19.40
CA TYR A 503 10.11 -17.28 18.29
C TYR A 503 9.08 -16.15 18.18
N LEU A 504 8.98 -15.25 19.16
CA LEU A 504 8.01 -14.15 19.17
C LEU A 504 8.76 -12.84 19.44
N LYS A 505 8.68 -11.89 18.50
CA LYS A 505 9.39 -10.60 18.58
C LYS A 505 8.47 -9.41 18.79
N THR A 506 7.20 -9.52 18.40
CA THR A 506 6.24 -8.42 18.52
C THR A 506 4.86 -8.95 18.93
N VAL A 507 4.20 -8.17 19.79
CA VAL A 507 2.78 -8.31 20.14
C VAL A 507 2.12 -6.95 19.97
N GLN A 508 1.06 -6.88 19.17
CA GLN A 508 0.40 -5.64 18.79
C GLN A 508 -1.12 -5.75 18.98
N PRO A 509 -1.64 -5.52 20.19
CA PRO A 509 -3.06 -5.31 20.41
C PRO A 509 -3.57 -4.09 19.62
N TYR A 510 -4.79 -4.19 19.13
CA TYR A 510 -5.46 -3.15 18.36
C TYR A 510 -6.97 -3.08 18.65
N LEU A 511 -7.52 -1.88 18.46
CA LEU A 511 -8.95 -1.60 18.40
C LEU A 511 -9.24 -1.01 17.01
N LEU A 512 -10.12 -1.66 16.26
CA LEU A 512 -10.53 -1.27 14.91
C LEU A 512 -12.02 -0.96 14.89
N VAL A 513 -12.38 0.09 14.16
CA VAL A 513 -13.76 0.38 13.74
C VAL A 513 -13.81 0.47 12.22
N ASP A 514 -14.86 -0.11 11.62
CA ASP A 514 -15.13 0.03 10.19
C ASP A 514 -16.61 0.35 9.92
N HIS A 515 -16.85 0.97 8.77
CA HIS A 515 -18.18 1.21 8.21
C HIS A 515 -18.09 1.26 6.69
N SER A 516 -19.03 0.63 6.00
CA SER A 516 -19.12 0.67 4.54
C SER A 516 -20.56 0.63 4.04
N ARG A 517 -20.77 1.15 2.83
CA ARG A 517 -22.07 1.23 2.16
C ARG A 517 -21.94 1.00 0.66
N VAL A 518 -22.86 0.21 0.10
CA VAL A 518 -22.98 -0.04 -1.35
C VAL A 518 -24.30 0.50 -1.89
N TYR A 519 -24.36 0.69 -3.21
CA TYR A 519 -25.59 1.00 -3.94
C TYR A 519 -25.57 0.26 -5.28
N SER A 520 -26.74 -0.22 -5.72
CA SER A 520 -26.90 -0.71 -7.09
C SER A 520 -27.67 0.27 -7.96
N ASN A 521 -27.29 0.33 -9.24
CA ASN A 521 -27.99 1.02 -10.31
C ASN A 521 -29.13 0.14 -10.90
N ALA A 522 -29.16 -1.16 -10.59
CA ALA A 522 -30.16 -2.11 -11.08
C ALA A 522 -31.44 -2.23 -10.20
N GLY A 523 -31.48 -1.54 -9.06
CA GLY A 523 -32.60 -1.55 -8.10
C GLY A 523 -32.15 -1.31 -6.66
N SER A 524 -33.11 -1.16 -5.74
CA SER A 524 -32.85 -1.06 -4.30
C SER A 524 -32.30 -2.37 -3.72
N LEU A 525 -31.30 -2.27 -2.85
CA LEU A 525 -30.78 -3.39 -2.06
C LEU A 525 -31.55 -3.52 -0.74
N THR A 526 -31.66 -4.73 -0.21
CA THR A 526 -32.35 -5.00 1.08
C THR A 526 -31.48 -4.74 2.31
N HIS A 527 -30.18 -4.95 2.14
CA HIS A 527 -29.12 -4.71 3.11
C HIS A 527 -28.05 -3.94 2.34
N ASP A 528 -27.61 -2.79 2.85
CA ASP A 528 -26.70 -1.92 2.10
C ASP A 528 -25.57 -1.32 2.96
N THR A 529 -25.56 -1.54 4.29
CA THR A 529 -24.54 -1.02 5.22
C THR A 529 -23.89 -2.09 6.11
N LEU A 530 -22.55 -2.15 6.08
CA LEU A 530 -21.76 -2.88 7.09
C LEU A 530 -21.17 -1.92 8.10
N GLY A 531 -20.90 -2.41 9.31
CA GLY A 531 -20.09 -1.68 10.27
C GLY A 531 -19.75 -2.55 11.46
N SER A 532 -18.49 -2.49 11.86
CA SER A 532 -17.89 -3.40 12.86
C SER A 532 -17.16 -2.61 13.93
N ILE A 533 -17.18 -3.14 15.15
CA ILE A 533 -16.20 -2.80 16.19
C ILE A 533 -15.45 -4.08 16.52
N ALA A 534 -14.12 -4.05 16.46
CA ALA A 534 -13.27 -5.21 16.67
C ALA A 534 -12.10 -4.91 17.61
N ILE A 535 -11.81 -5.84 18.51
CA ILE A 535 -10.58 -5.87 19.29
C ILE A 535 -9.76 -7.08 18.85
N GLY A 536 -8.45 -6.92 18.70
CA GLY A 536 -7.57 -8.01 18.28
C GLY A 536 -6.13 -7.83 18.73
N THR A 537 -5.31 -8.83 18.44
CA THR A 537 -3.88 -8.83 18.73
C THR A 537 -3.14 -9.51 17.58
N ARG A 538 -2.11 -8.83 17.06
CA ARG A 538 -1.17 -9.40 16.09
C ARG A 538 0.09 -9.88 16.80
N PHE A 539 0.60 -11.03 16.38
CA PHE A 539 1.80 -11.68 16.88
C PHE A 539 2.74 -11.92 15.69
N SER A 540 4.01 -11.57 15.79
CA SER A 540 4.99 -11.84 14.72
C SER A 540 6.40 -12.03 15.26
N ASP A 541 7.19 -12.84 14.57
CA ASP A 541 8.64 -12.94 14.73
C ASP A 541 9.41 -11.83 13.98
N GLY A 542 8.71 -10.99 13.21
CA GLY A 542 9.28 -9.92 12.39
C GLY A 542 10.02 -10.40 11.15
N ARG A 543 9.91 -11.68 10.74
CA ARG A 543 10.69 -12.24 9.62
C ARG A 543 10.00 -13.33 8.81
N TYR A 544 9.39 -14.32 9.45
CA TYR A 544 8.81 -15.49 8.76
C TYR A 544 7.29 -15.60 8.93
N TYR A 545 6.70 -15.10 10.02
CA TYR A 545 5.26 -15.26 10.26
C TYR A 545 4.55 -14.08 10.93
N THR A 546 3.25 -13.99 10.67
CA THR A 546 2.29 -13.13 11.38
C THR A 546 1.04 -13.95 11.72
N LEU A 547 0.48 -13.73 12.92
CA LEU A 547 -0.81 -14.25 13.36
C LEU A 547 -1.66 -13.09 13.89
N ASP A 548 -2.79 -12.79 13.25
CA ASP A 548 -3.79 -11.80 13.69
C ASP A 548 -5.00 -12.54 14.24
N LEU A 549 -5.32 -12.34 15.52
CA LEU A 549 -6.51 -12.88 16.19
C LEU A 549 -7.42 -11.72 16.57
N SER A 550 -8.71 -11.76 16.19
CA SER A 550 -9.68 -10.70 16.54
C SER A 550 -11.07 -11.21 16.89
N LEU A 551 -11.73 -10.45 17.76
CA LEU A 551 -13.14 -10.57 18.12
C LEU A 551 -13.88 -9.33 17.60
N ALA A 552 -14.73 -9.50 16.59
CA ALA A 552 -15.44 -8.42 15.90
C ALA A 552 -16.96 -8.54 16.08
N LYS A 553 -17.65 -7.42 16.31
CA LYS A 553 -19.12 -7.38 16.50
C LYS A 553 -19.81 -6.50 15.46
N PRO A 554 -20.89 -6.96 14.80
CA PRO A 554 -21.69 -6.15 13.88
C PRO A 554 -22.43 -5.03 14.63
N VAL A 555 -22.43 -3.82 14.07
CA VAL A 555 -23.20 -2.66 14.57
C VAL A 555 -24.16 -2.06 13.55
N ALA A 556 -23.92 -2.23 12.24
CA ALA A 556 -24.83 -1.83 11.15
C ALA A 556 -25.84 -2.95 10.81
N ASP A 557 -26.04 -3.31 9.54
CA ASP A 557 -27.01 -4.35 9.18
C ASP A 557 -26.68 -5.72 9.80
N LYS A 558 -27.66 -6.63 9.84
CA LYS A 558 -27.43 -8.00 10.29
C LYS A 558 -26.69 -8.77 9.18
N PRO A 559 -25.67 -9.58 9.51
CA PRO A 559 -25.05 -10.42 8.50
C PRO A 559 -26.01 -11.51 8.00
N PHE A 560 -26.01 -11.83 6.70
CA PHE A 560 -27.05 -12.64 6.04
C PHE A 560 -27.16 -14.06 6.63
N ASN A 561 -26.07 -14.62 7.15
CA ASN A 561 -26.04 -15.95 7.75
C ASN A 561 -26.39 -16.00 9.25
N THR A 562 -26.96 -14.92 9.82
CA THR A 562 -27.27 -14.80 11.24
C THR A 562 -28.56 -14.03 11.55
N THR A 563 -29.35 -14.51 12.51
CA THR A 563 -30.56 -13.82 12.98
C THR A 563 -30.28 -12.63 13.92
N SER A 564 -29.06 -12.53 14.47
CA SER A 564 -28.65 -11.58 15.49
C SER A 564 -27.24 -11.00 15.24
N ARG A 565 -26.93 -9.84 15.86
CA ARG A 565 -25.59 -9.19 15.80
C ARG A 565 -24.61 -9.79 16.82
N SER A 566 -24.42 -11.11 16.77
CA SER A 566 -23.46 -11.82 17.64
C SER A 566 -22.00 -11.48 17.28
N PRO A 567 -21.06 -11.42 18.25
CA PRO A 567 -19.63 -11.34 17.96
C PRO A 567 -19.13 -12.55 17.18
N ARG A 568 -18.10 -12.35 16.35
CA ARG A 568 -17.39 -13.40 15.59
C ARG A 568 -15.90 -13.37 15.93
N VAL A 569 -15.29 -14.56 15.97
CA VAL A 569 -13.84 -14.71 16.05
C VAL A 569 -13.28 -14.87 14.64
N ASN A 570 -12.25 -14.10 14.33
CA ASN A 570 -11.44 -14.24 13.12
C ASN A 570 -10.01 -14.62 13.51
N ALA A 571 -9.34 -15.44 12.70
CA ALA A 571 -7.92 -15.74 12.84
C ALA A 571 -7.24 -15.75 11.46
N ILE A 572 -6.12 -15.04 11.32
CA ILE A 572 -5.38 -14.93 10.06
C ILE A 572 -3.93 -15.26 10.35
N TYR A 573 -3.36 -16.20 9.62
CA TYR A 573 -1.97 -16.61 9.73
C TYR A 573 -1.28 -16.48 8.37
N SER A 574 -0.14 -15.80 8.31
CA SER A 574 0.71 -15.78 7.13
C SER A 574 2.11 -16.26 7.47
N TYR A 575 2.64 -17.17 6.65
CA TYR A 575 4.01 -17.67 6.72
C TYR A 575 4.68 -17.50 5.35
N GLN A 576 5.92 -17.01 5.33
CA GLN A 576 6.71 -16.87 4.12
C GLN A 576 8.07 -17.56 4.30
N MET A 577 8.39 -18.47 3.38
CA MET A 577 9.71 -19.09 3.28
C MET A 577 10.69 -18.12 2.61
N GLU A 578 11.93 -18.12 3.10
CA GLU A 578 13.01 -17.25 2.62
C GLU A 578 13.84 -17.82 1.47
#